data_AF-A0A525CJR2-F1
#
_entry.id   AF-A0A525CJR2-F1
#
_cell.length_a   1.000
_cell.length_b   1.000
_cell.length_c   1.000
_cell.angle_alpha   90.00
_cell.angle_beta   90.00
_cell.angle_gamma   90.00
#
_symmetry.space_group_name_H-M   'P 1'
#
loop_
_entity.id
_entity.type
_entity.pdbx_description
1 polymer ?
#
loop_
_entity_poly.entity_id
_entity_poly.type
_entity_poly.pdbx_seq_one_letter_code
_entity_poly.pdbx_strand_id
1 'polypeptide(L)'
;MKTYVILLLSGCLLILAVGCKQIGGGGGPTQPEEEVAVWSLDPENLPPDVKLVLLALLERMRGRSGEDVDVDFPASAGRVVENDFVYDDFVLSDVIILEYVDEGEGANSRIHLAVSLVWEDMLGRRTATYVQLIYGRGEERLFVEQAMVSQIYPDFPQVRMLYVPETAFREDSGHVFSTWYDLYLFALNNGVALNSPQTSTAQTKYVAVCFVMDRIAPNAEFTLILDDKRTGTSSGTDEFSHCYDFQGWRVGILGFNHTLNAGKTLYIKAVYETEEFGKQLVGSFSTKQD
;
A
#
# COMPACT_ATOMS: atom_id res chain seq x y z
N MET A 1 -40.86 -0.45 7.61
CA MET A 1 -39.84 -1.10 6.76
C MET A 1 -38.65 -1.40 7.66
N LYS A 2 -38.33 -2.67 7.89
CA LYS A 2 -37.26 -3.08 8.82
C LYS A 2 -35.95 -3.15 8.03
N THR A 3 -35.00 -2.28 8.39
CA THR A 3 -33.65 -2.26 7.84
C THR A 3 -32.83 -3.35 8.53
N TYR A 4 -32.37 -4.35 7.78
CA TYR A 4 -31.41 -5.33 8.27
C TYR A 4 -30.00 -4.78 8.03
N VAL A 5 -29.27 -4.52 9.12
CA VAL A 5 -27.83 -4.27 9.12
C VAL A 5 -27.16 -5.65 9.05
N ILE A 6 -26.57 -5.98 7.90
CA ILE A 6 -25.73 -7.17 7.75
C ILE A 6 -24.34 -6.78 8.25
N LEU A 7 -24.00 -7.28 9.43
CA LEU A 7 -22.65 -7.28 9.98
C LEU A 7 -21.84 -8.34 9.21
N LEU A 8 -21.01 -7.89 8.26
CA LEU A 8 -19.94 -8.72 7.69
C LEU A 8 -18.83 -8.79 8.74
N LEU A 9 -18.69 -9.98 9.34
CA LEU A 9 -17.60 -10.31 10.25
C LEU A 9 -16.28 -10.24 9.48
N SER A 10 -15.46 -9.29 9.91
CA SER A 10 -14.05 -9.14 9.56
C SER A 10 -13.30 -10.43 9.93
N GLY A 11 -12.95 -11.22 8.92
CA GLY A 11 -11.92 -12.25 9.01
C GLY A 11 -10.56 -11.63 8.67
N CYS A 12 -10.02 -10.81 9.57
CA CYS A 12 -8.60 -10.49 9.54
C CYS A 12 -7.84 -11.79 9.83
N LEU A 13 -7.24 -12.37 8.79
CA LEU A 13 -6.26 -13.43 8.95
C LEU A 13 -4.99 -12.80 9.53
N LEU A 14 -4.91 -12.79 10.86
CA LEU A 14 -3.74 -12.45 11.64
C LEU A 14 -2.60 -13.42 11.27
N ILE A 15 -1.57 -12.93 10.58
CA ILE A 15 -0.28 -13.64 10.52
C ILE A 15 0.41 -13.38 11.87
N LEU A 16 0.09 -14.22 12.87
CA LEU A 16 0.71 -14.16 14.18
C LEU A 16 2.17 -14.64 14.09
N ALA A 17 3.09 -13.74 14.40
CA ALA A 17 4.45 -14.08 14.78
C ALA A 17 4.41 -15.01 16.03
N VAL A 18 4.89 -16.24 15.86
CA VAL A 18 5.01 -17.23 16.94
C VAL A 18 6.16 -16.81 17.88
N GLY A 19 5.82 -16.09 18.93
CA GLY A 19 6.64 -15.94 20.13
C GLY A 19 6.24 -16.98 21.17
N CYS A 20 7.07 -18.01 21.38
CA CYS A 20 6.85 -19.02 22.41
C CYS A 20 6.75 -18.38 23.81
N LYS A 21 5.56 -18.42 24.42
CA LYS A 21 5.40 -18.20 25.86
C LYS A 21 4.74 -19.44 26.48
N GLN A 22 5.57 -20.25 27.12
CA GLN A 22 5.20 -21.49 27.78
C GLN A 22 4.42 -21.18 29.06
N ILE A 23 3.11 -21.40 29.06
CA ILE A 23 2.26 -21.43 30.27
C ILE A 23 1.66 -22.83 30.36
N GLY A 24 1.99 -23.52 31.45
CA GLY A 24 1.66 -24.92 31.65
C GLY A 24 0.22 -25.20 32.08
N GLY A 25 -0.24 -26.41 31.75
CA GLY A 25 -1.12 -27.20 32.61
C GLY A 25 -2.61 -27.22 32.26
N GLY A 26 -2.97 -27.99 31.23
CA GLY A 26 -4.36 -28.38 30.96
C GLY A 26 -4.48 -29.27 29.73
N GLY A 27 -4.35 -30.59 29.91
CA GLY A 27 -4.39 -31.58 28.83
C GLY A 27 -5.80 -31.78 28.28
N GLY A 28 -6.21 -30.93 27.34
CA GLY A 28 -7.23 -31.26 26.34
C GLY A 28 -6.56 -31.92 25.13
N PRO A 29 -7.26 -32.79 24.37
CA PRO A 29 -6.75 -33.29 23.10
C PRO A 29 -6.48 -32.09 22.18
N THR A 30 -5.21 -31.79 21.97
CA THR A 30 -4.75 -30.77 21.04
C THR A 30 -5.15 -31.26 19.65
N GLN A 31 -6.15 -30.61 19.03
CA GLN A 31 -6.40 -30.82 17.61
C GLN A 31 -5.08 -30.53 16.88
N PRO A 32 -4.62 -31.41 15.98
CA PRO A 32 -3.45 -31.12 15.18
C PRO A 32 -3.72 -29.80 14.45
N GLU A 33 -2.88 -28.82 14.74
CA GLU A 33 -2.84 -27.55 14.03
C GLU A 33 -2.42 -27.91 12.61
N GLU A 34 -3.37 -27.91 11.68
CA GLU A 34 -3.11 -28.23 10.27
C GLU A 34 -2.19 -27.15 9.72
N GLU A 35 -0.92 -27.51 9.53
CA GLU A 35 0.10 -26.63 8.98
C GLU A 35 -0.33 -26.29 7.54
N VAL A 36 -0.89 -25.10 7.34
CA VAL A 36 -1.26 -24.61 6.00
C VAL A 36 0.04 -24.48 5.22
N ALA A 37 0.30 -25.47 4.36
CA ALA A 37 1.46 -25.45 3.49
C ALA A 37 1.30 -24.25 2.53
N VAL A 38 2.08 -23.20 2.76
CA VAL A 38 2.18 -22.08 1.84
C VAL A 38 3.02 -22.54 0.66
N TRP A 39 2.36 -22.91 -0.43
CA TRP A 39 3.02 -23.23 -1.69
C TRP A 39 3.30 -21.92 -2.42
N SER A 40 4.56 -21.45 -2.37
CA SER A 40 5.00 -20.42 -3.31
C SER A 40 5.10 -21.06 -4.69
N LEU A 41 4.02 -20.94 -5.46
CA LEU A 41 4.01 -21.30 -6.87
C LEU A 41 4.65 -20.15 -7.65
N ASP A 42 5.71 -20.45 -8.38
CA ASP A 42 6.26 -19.54 -9.38
C ASP A 42 5.17 -19.20 -10.41
N PRO A 43 4.87 -17.91 -10.66
CA PRO A 43 3.85 -17.49 -11.63
C PRO A 43 4.03 -18.12 -13.02
N GLU A 44 5.27 -18.42 -13.43
CA GLU A 44 5.56 -19.09 -14.71
C GLU A 44 5.05 -20.53 -14.73
N ASN A 45 5.00 -21.18 -13.56
CA ASN A 45 4.59 -22.58 -13.39
C ASN A 45 3.11 -22.73 -13.02
N LEU A 46 2.34 -21.64 -13.04
CA LEU A 46 0.91 -21.70 -12.76
C LEU A 46 0.14 -22.55 -13.77
N PRO A 47 -0.87 -23.32 -13.32
CA PRO A 47 -1.83 -23.95 -14.21
C PRO A 47 -2.41 -22.94 -15.22
N PRO A 48 -2.58 -23.32 -16.51
CA PRO A 48 -3.04 -22.39 -17.53
C PRO A 48 -4.39 -21.72 -17.23
N ASP A 49 -5.29 -22.43 -16.58
CA ASP A 49 -6.59 -21.93 -16.13
C ASP A 49 -6.46 -20.84 -15.06
N VAL A 50 -5.60 -21.04 -14.05
CA VAL A 50 -5.28 -20.01 -13.04
C VAL A 50 -4.77 -18.74 -13.73
N LYS A 51 -3.86 -18.87 -14.71
CA LYS A 51 -3.34 -17.72 -15.45
C LYS A 51 -4.44 -16.95 -16.19
N LEU A 52 -5.37 -17.65 -16.84
CA LEU A 52 -6.49 -17.03 -17.54
C LEU A 52 -7.46 -16.32 -16.58
N VAL A 53 -7.82 -16.96 -15.47
CA VAL A 53 -8.71 -16.36 -14.46
C VAL A 53 -8.07 -15.12 -13.84
N LEU A 54 -6.79 -15.19 -13.48
CA LEU A 54 -6.06 -14.03 -12.98
C LEU A 54 -5.99 -12.93 -14.05
N LEU A 55 -5.70 -13.24 -15.31
CA LEU A 55 -5.70 -12.23 -16.38
C LEU A 55 -7.04 -11.51 -16.49
N ALA A 56 -8.15 -12.25 -16.51
CA ALA A 56 -9.50 -11.68 -16.58
C ALA A 56 -9.87 -10.86 -15.33
N LEU A 57 -9.41 -11.28 -14.15
CA LEU A 57 -9.53 -10.51 -12.90
C LEU A 57 -8.76 -9.19 -13.01
N LEU A 58 -7.50 -9.22 -13.45
CA LEU A 58 -6.63 -8.05 -13.55
C LEU A 58 -7.21 -7.02 -14.52
N GLU A 59 -7.74 -7.43 -15.68
CA GLU A 59 -8.40 -6.51 -16.61
C GLU A 59 -9.64 -5.87 -15.99
N ARG A 60 -10.42 -6.61 -15.20
CA ARG A 60 -11.55 -6.04 -14.44
C ARG A 60 -11.09 -5.05 -13.37
N MET A 61 -10.03 -5.34 -12.63
CA MET A 61 -9.43 -4.40 -11.66
C MET A 61 -8.93 -3.11 -12.31
N ARG A 62 -8.53 -3.17 -13.59
CA ARG A 62 -8.21 -2.00 -14.43
C ARG A 62 -9.43 -1.29 -15.01
N GLY A 63 -10.65 -1.73 -14.69
CA GLY A 63 -11.89 -1.15 -15.19
C GLY A 63 -12.21 -1.52 -16.64
N ARG A 64 -11.60 -2.57 -17.19
CA ARG A 64 -11.82 -3.07 -18.56
C ARG A 64 -12.77 -4.27 -18.52
N SER A 65 -13.53 -4.48 -19.61
CA SER A 65 -14.61 -5.47 -19.66
C SER A 65 -14.11 -6.93 -19.61
N GLY A 66 -12.83 -7.18 -19.90
CA GLY A 66 -12.23 -8.52 -19.88
C GLY A 66 -12.84 -9.48 -20.91
N GLU A 67 -13.58 -8.98 -21.90
CA GLU A 67 -14.32 -9.77 -22.90
C GLU A 67 -13.41 -10.57 -23.84
N ASP A 68 -12.14 -10.19 -23.94
CA ASP A 68 -11.13 -10.86 -24.78
C ASP A 68 -10.51 -12.10 -24.11
N VAL A 69 -10.92 -12.43 -22.88
CA VAL A 69 -10.45 -13.61 -22.15
C VAL A 69 -11.58 -14.64 -22.08
N ASP A 70 -11.28 -15.91 -22.35
CA ASP A 70 -12.24 -17.03 -22.27
C ASP A 70 -12.61 -17.40 -20.81
N VAL A 71 -12.96 -16.38 -20.02
CA VAL A 71 -13.39 -16.48 -18.63
C VAL A 71 -14.64 -15.63 -18.44
N ASP A 72 -15.74 -16.28 -18.09
CA ASP A 72 -16.98 -15.60 -17.75
C ASP A 72 -16.96 -15.13 -16.29
N PHE A 73 -17.25 -13.86 -16.05
CA PHE A 73 -17.54 -13.34 -14.70
C PHE A 73 -18.96 -12.79 -14.71
N PRO A 74 -19.95 -13.58 -14.26
CA PRO A 74 -21.29 -13.10 -14.12
C PRO A 74 -21.36 -11.98 -13.07
N ALA A 75 -22.38 -11.13 -13.15
CA ALA A 75 -22.61 -10.07 -12.15
C ALA A 75 -22.78 -10.62 -10.71
N SER A 76 -23.14 -11.90 -10.57
CA SER A 76 -23.24 -12.61 -9.29
C SER A 76 -21.90 -12.98 -8.67
N ALA A 77 -20.80 -12.93 -9.43
CA ALA A 77 -19.47 -13.26 -8.94
C ALA A 77 -19.00 -12.31 -7.82
N GLY A 78 -19.73 -11.23 -7.56
CA GLY A 78 -19.36 -10.24 -6.57
C GLY A 78 -18.49 -9.16 -7.19
N ARG A 79 -17.87 -8.39 -6.31
CA ARG A 79 -17.22 -7.13 -6.69
C ARG A 79 -15.71 -7.31 -6.75
N VAL A 80 -15.18 -7.06 -7.96
CA VAL A 80 -13.74 -7.19 -8.28
C VAL A 80 -13.03 -5.84 -8.32
N VAL A 81 -13.77 -4.74 -8.25
CA VAL A 81 -13.23 -3.37 -8.40
C VAL A 81 -13.47 -2.60 -7.11
N GLU A 82 -12.52 -1.75 -6.70
CA GLU A 82 -12.75 -0.80 -5.62
C GLU A 82 -13.81 0.26 -6.00
N ASN A 83 -14.28 1.06 -5.05
CA ASN A 83 -15.21 2.16 -5.37
C ASN A 83 -14.51 3.31 -6.10
N ASP A 84 -13.36 3.69 -5.59
CA ASP A 84 -12.78 4.98 -5.92
C ASP A 84 -11.37 4.84 -6.52
N PHE A 85 -10.96 3.62 -6.88
CA PHE A 85 -9.62 3.35 -7.37
C PHE A 85 -9.62 2.35 -8.53
N VAL A 86 -8.80 2.65 -9.54
CA VAL A 86 -8.62 1.85 -10.75
C VAL A 86 -7.13 1.62 -10.97
N TYR A 87 -6.75 0.40 -11.29
CA TYR A 87 -5.36 -0.04 -11.40
C TYR A 87 -4.74 0.20 -12.79
N ASP A 88 -5.30 1.08 -13.61
CA ASP A 88 -4.91 1.24 -15.03
C ASP A 88 -3.46 1.72 -15.20
N ASP A 89 -3.00 2.62 -14.32
CA ASP A 89 -1.63 3.14 -14.31
C ASP A 89 -0.63 2.26 -13.55
N PHE A 90 -1.08 1.11 -13.02
CA PHE A 90 -0.25 0.22 -12.23
C PHE A 90 0.07 -1.07 -12.99
N VAL A 91 1.34 -1.45 -12.91
CA VAL A 91 1.85 -2.73 -13.38
C VAL A 91 1.82 -3.72 -12.23
N LEU A 92 1.40 -4.94 -12.51
CA LEU A 92 1.49 -6.04 -11.55
C LEU A 92 2.96 -6.45 -11.42
N SER A 93 3.56 -6.23 -10.25
CA SER A 93 4.96 -6.53 -9.99
C SER A 93 5.17 -7.90 -9.36
N ASP A 94 4.19 -8.40 -8.60
CA ASP A 94 4.28 -9.71 -7.96
C ASP A 94 2.91 -10.38 -7.78
N VAL A 95 2.90 -11.71 -7.78
CA VAL A 95 1.74 -12.57 -7.52
C VAL A 95 2.14 -13.65 -6.53
N ILE A 96 1.59 -13.57 -5.33
CA ILE A 96 1.87 -14.52 -4.26
C ILE A 96 0.64 -15.40 -4.08
N ILE A 97 0.79 -16.70 -4.28
CA ILE A 97 -0.29 -17.66 -4.07
C ILE A 97 -0.28 -18.10 -2.62
N LEU A 98 -1.42 -17.87 -1.98
CA LEU A 98 -1.64 -18.16 -0.57
C LEU A 98 -2.39 -19.48 -0.43
N GLU A 99 -3.31 -19.75 -1.35
CA GLU A 99 -4.13 -20.97 -1.36
C GLU A 99 -4.46 -21.37 -2.80
N TYR A 100 -4.37 -22.67 -3.08
CA TYR A 100 -4.86 -23.28 -4.31
C TYR A 100 -5.40 -24.67 -3.96
N VAL A 101 -6.72 -24.83 -4.02
CA VAL A 101 -7.41 -26.09 -3.72
C VAL A 101 -8.29 -26.44 -4.92
N ASP A 102 -8.03 -27.59 -5.53
CA ASP A 102 -8.81 -28.13 -6.64
C ASP A 102 -9.77 -29.20 -6.12
N GLU A 103 -11.03 -28.82 -5.91
CA GLU A 103 -12.10 -29.68 -5.43
C GLU A 103 -12.84 -30.32 -6.62
N GLY A 104 -12.32 -31.46 -7.09
CA GLY A 104 -13.04 -32.34 -8.02
C GLY A 104 -12.23 -32.75 -9.25
N GLU A 105 -12.85 -33.56 -10.10
CA GLU A 105 -12.27 -33.98 -11.38
C GLU A 105 -13.20 -33.58 -12.54
N GLY A 106 -12.62 -33.10 -13.65
CA GLY A 106 -13.34 -32.78 -14.88
C GLY A 106 -14.26 -31.55 -14.76
N ALA A 107 -15.42 -31.60 -15.43
CA ALA A 107 -16.34 -30.47 -15.59
C ALA A 107 -17.04 -29.99 -14.29
N ASN A 108 -16.83 -30.70 -13.18
CA ASN A 108 -17.35 -30.33 -11.86
C ASN A 108 -16.24 -29.84 -10.91
N SER A 109 -15.00 -29.68 -11.39
CA SER A 109 -13.91 -29.19 -10.53
C SER A 109 -14.19 -27.74 -10.12
N ARG A 110 -14.15 -27.48 -8.82
CA ARG A 110 -14.17 -26.13 -8.25
C ARG A 110 -12.81 -25.81 -7.68
N ILE A 111 -12.28 -24.67 -8.07
CA ILE A 111 -10.96 -24.24 -7.63
C ILE A 111 -11.14 -23.06 -6.71
N HIS A 112 -10.63 -23.20 -5.50
CA HIS A 112 -10.46 -22.11 -4.54
C HIS A 112 -9.05 -21.57 -4.68
N LEU A 113 -8.96 -20.28 -4.95
CA LEU A 113 -7.70 -19.59 -5.17
C LEU A 113 -7.66 -18.34 -4.29
N ALA A 114 -6.66 -18.25 -3.43
CA ALA A 114 -6.34 -17.04 -2.70
C ALA A 114 -4.96 -16.52 -3.13
N VAL A 115 -4.89 -15.25 -3.51
CA VAL A 115 -3.65 -14.61 -3.96
C VAL A 115 -3.47 -13.24 -3.32
N SER A 116 -2.23 -12.83 -3.17
CA SER A 116 -1.85 -11.43 -2.96
C SER A 116 -1.23 -10.91 -4.25
N LEU A 117 -1.71 -9.77 -4.70
CA LEU A 117 -1.22 -9.07 -5.90
C LEU A 117 -0.51 -7.81 -5.44
N VAL A 118 0.73 -7.62 -5.88
CA VAL A 118 1.51 -6.42 -5.63
C VAL A 118 1.58 -5.61 -6.91
N TRP A 119 1.28 -4.32 -6.79
CA TRP A 119 1.17 -3.40 -7.90
C TRP A 119 2.17 -2.25 -7.71
N GLU A 120 2.78 -1.81 -8.80
CA GLU A 120 3.70 -0.67 -8.83
C GLU A 120 3.47 0.19 -10.07
N ASP A 121 3.50 1.51 -9.91
CA ASP A 121 3.45 2.45 -11.04
C ASP A 121 4.84 2.92 -11.47
N MET A 122 4.92 3.66 -12.58
CA MET A 122 6.20 4.15 -13.11
C MET A 122 6.96 5.13 -12.20
N LEU A 123 6.33 5.64 -11.14
CA LEU A 123 6.94 6.53 -10.15
C LEU A 123 7.41 5.79 -8.89
N GLY A 124 7.16 4.47 -8.84
CA GLY A 124 7.47 3.60 -7.72
C GLY A 124 6.45 3.70 -6.58
N ARG A 125 5.22 4.19 -6.85
CA ARG A 125 4.13 4.03 -5.88
C ARG A 125 3.69 2.58 -5.87
N ARG A 126 3.40 2.03 -4.69
CA ARG A 126 2.98 0.64 -4.55
C ARG A 126 1.65 0.48 -3.81
N THR A 127 0.96 -0.59 -4.12
CA THR A 127 -0.28 -1.00 -3.45
C THR A 127 -0.39 -2.52 -3.54
N ALA A 128 -1.06 -3.15 -2.58
CA ALA A 128 -1.23 -4.61 -2.57
C ALA A 128 -2.69 -4.99 -2.32
N THR A 129 -3.15 -6.06 -2.97
CA THR A 129 -4.52 -6.54 -2.82
C THR A 129 -4.55 -8.03 -2.54
N TYR A 130 -5.32 -8.41 -1.54
CA TYR A 130 -5.71 -9.79 -1.32
C TYR A 130 -6.94 -10.09 -2.18
N VAL A 131 -6.92 -11.25 -2.84
CA VAL A 131 -7.99 -11.70 -3.70
C VAL A 131 -8.34 -13.14 -3.33
N GLN A 132 -9.64 -13.41 -3.19
CA GLN A 132 -10.19 -14.75 -3.11
C GLN A 132 -11.10 -15.00 -4.30
N LEU A 133 -10.94 -16.16 -4.92
CA LEU A 133 -11.69 -16.60 -6.09
C LEU A 133 -12.18 -18.03 -5.89
N ILE A 134 -13.41 -18.26 -6.33
CA ILE A 134 -13.96 -19.60 -6.57
C ILE A 134 -14.36 -19.64 -8.04
N TYR A 135 -13.80 -20.58 -8.79
CA TYR A 135 -14.11 -20.73 -10.22
C TYR A 135 -14.18 -22.20 -10.63
N GLY A 136 -14.88 -22.47 -11.73
CA GLY A 136 -15.02 -23.81 -12.29
C GLY A 136 -14.53 -23.91 -13.73
N ARG A 137 -14.31 -25.16 -14.16
CA ARG A 137 -13.90 -25.51 -15.53
C ARG A 137 -15.11 -26.01 -16.32
N GLY A 138 -15.61 -25.22 -17.26
CA GLY A 138 -16.59 -25.65 -18.25
C GLY A 138 -15.95 -26.38 -19.43
N GLU A 139 -16.78 -26.92 -20.34
CA GLU A 139 -16.28 -27.64 -21.53
C GLU A 139 -15.48 -26.73 -22.48
N GLU A 140 -15.88 -25.46 -22.61
CA GLU A 140 -15.25 -24.50 -23.53
C GLU A 140 -14.67 -23.27 -22.81
N ARG A 141 -15.09 -22.99 -21.57
CA ARG A 141 -14.80 -21.73 -20.86
C ARG A 141 -14.63 -21.93 -19.36
N LEU A 142 -13.87 -21.04 -18.75
CA LEU A 142 -13.80 -20.91 -17.29
C LEU A 142 -14.92 -19.98 -16.82
N PHE A 143 -15.43 -20.18 -15.62
CA PHE A 143 -16.44 -19.32 -15.03
C PHE A 143 -16.11 -19.01 -13.57
N VAL A 144 -16.13 -17.73 -13.22
CA VAL A 144 -15.89 -17.29 -11.84
C VAL A 144 -17.20 -17.26 -11.08
N GLU A 145 -17.36 -18.15 -10.11
CA GLU A 145 -18.55 -18.21 -9.25
C GLU A 145 -18.54 -17.10 -8.21
N GLN A 146 -17.37 -16.81 -7.64
CA GLN A 146 -17.18 -15.80 -6.60
C GLN A 146 -15.80 -15.18 -6.71
N ALA A 147 -15.74 -13.87 -6.46
CA ALA A 147 -14.54 -13.06 -6.41
C ALA A 147 -14.69 -12.00 -5.31
N MET A 148 -13.69 -11.91 -4.45
CA MET A 148 -13.56 -10.88 -3.44
C MET A 148 -12.18 -10.26 -3.54
N VAL A 149 -12.13 -8.93 -3.51
CA VAL A 149 -10.88 -8.17 -3.48
C VAL A 149 -10.89 -7.29 -2.23
N SER A 150 -9.79 -7.31 -1.50
CA SER A 150 -9.56 -6.43 -0.35
C SER A 150 -8.15 -5.86 -0.38
N GLN A 151 -8.02 -4.58 -0.05
CA GLN A 151 -6.74 -3.90 0.01
C GLN A 151 -5.91 -4.40 1.19
N ILE A 152 -4.61 -4.63 0.96
CA ILE A 152 -3.59 -4.86 1.98
C ILE A 152 -2.81 -3.56 2.16
N TYR A 153 -2.60 -3.16 3.41
CA TYR A 153 -1.80 -1.99 3.76
C TYR A 153 -0.51 -2.44 4.45
N PRO A 154 0.64 -1.81 4.17
CA PRO A 154 1.90 -2.17 4.82
C PRO A 154 1.99 -1.58 6.23
N ASP A 155 2.53 -2.34 7.16
CA ASP A 155 2.84 -1.85 8.51
C ASP A 155 3.97 -0.81 8.50
N PHE A 156 4.91 -0.94 7.55
CA PHE A 156 6.04 -0.04 7.38
C PHE A 156 6.06 0.53 5.96
N PRO A 157 5.22 1.55 5.66
CA PRO A 157 5.19 2.15 4.35
C PRO A 157 6.53 2.82 3.99
N GLN A 158 6.94 2.67 2.74
CA GLN A 158 8.08 3.39 2.18
C GLN A 158 7.76 4.87 2.02
N VAL A 159 8.75 5.70 2.32
CA VAL A 159 8.66 7.15 2.23
C VAL A 159 9.81 7.74 1.43
N ARG A 160 9.54 8.83 0.71
CA ARG A 160 10.52 9.57 -0.09
C ARG A 160 10.44 11.06 0.27
N MET A 161 11.57 11.64 0.68
CA MET A 161 11.67 13.07 0.99
C MET A 161 12.28 13.85 -0.16
N LEU A 162 11.69 15.00 -0.47
CA LEU A 162 12.24 16.03 -1.35
C LEU A 162 12.30 17.36 -0.60
N TYR A 163 13.34 18.16 -0.83
CA TYR A 163 13.48 19.51 -0.27
C TYR A 163 13.22 20.52 -1.38
N VAL A 164 12.22 21.40 -1.20
CA VAL A 164 11.82 22.40 -2.19
C VAL A 164 12.03 23.79 -1.61
N PRO A 165 12.63 24.74 -2.34
CA PRO A 165 12.70 26.13 -1.89
C PRO A 165 11.29 26.69 -1.61
N GLU A 166 11.11 27.35 -0.47
CA GLU A 166 9.81 27.91 -0.09
C GLU A 166 9.29 28.93 -1.12
N THR A 167 10.21 29.65 -1.79
CA THR A 167 9.86 30.60 -2.86
C THR A 167 9.17 29.91 -4.03
N ALA A 168 9.66 28.76 -4.49
CA ALA A 168 9.02 27.98 -5.54
C ALA A 168 7.63 27.52 -5.11
N PHE A 169 7.48 27.08 -3.85
CA PHE A 169 6.20 26.66 -3.29
C PHE A 169 5.18 27.81 -3.21
N ARG A 170 5.63 29.04 -2.91
CA ARG A 170 4.77 30.24 -2.83
C ARG A 170 4.43 30.83 -4.18
N GLU A 171 5.39 30.88 -5.11
CA GLU A 171 5.16 31.39 -6.47
C GLU A 171 4.15 30.52 -7.23
N ASP A 172 4.15 29.22 -6.95
CA ASP A 172 3.18 28.26 -7.48
C ASP A 172 1.94 28.06 -6.60
N SER A 173 1.84 28.72 -5.43
CA SER A 173 0.74 28.50 -4.45
C SER A 173 -0.65 28.95 -4.92
N GLY A 174 -0.76 29.53 -6.12
CA GLY A 174 -2.03 29.65 -6.82
C GLY A 174 -2.57 28.31 -7.35
N HIS A 175 -1.72 27.28 -7.47
CA HIS A 175 -2.08 25.93 -7.85
C HIS A 175 -2.41 25.08 -6.62
N VAL A 176 -3.69 24.79 -6.44
CA VAL A 176 -4.12 23.70 -5.56
C VAL A 176 -3.72 22.40 -6.27
N PHE A 177 -2.76 21.66 -5.72
CA PHE A 177 -2.38 20.35 -6.26
C PHE A 177 -3.60 19.43 -6.20
N SER A 178 -4.12 19.05 -7.36
CA SER A 178 -5.35 18.27 -7.46
C SER A 178 -5.12 16.77 -7.36
N THR A 179 -3.90 16.33 -7.68
CA THR A 179 -3.50 14.93 -7.62
C THR A 179 -2.16 14.75 -6.93
N TRP A 180 -1.89 13.53 -6.47
CA TRP A 180 -0.59 13.15 -5.95
C TRP A 180 0.53 13.37 -6.99
N TYR A 181 0.23 13.06 -8.27
CA TYR A 181 1.17 13.16 -9.38
C TYR A 181 1.61 14.61 -9.61
N ASP A 182 0.67 15.56 -9.58
CA ASP A 182 0.96 16.99 -9.75
C ASP A 182 1.95 17.48 -8.69
N LEU A 183 1.69 17.16 -7.42
CA LEU A 183 2.55 17.54 -6.30
C LEU A 183 3.91 16.85 -6.38
N TYR A 184 3.94 15.56 -6.77
CA TYR A 184 5.17 14.80 -6.89
C TYR A 184 6.08 15.33 -7.99
N LEU A 185 5.55 15.58 -9.19
CA LEU A 185 6.31 16.16 -10.29
C LEU A 185 6.77 17.58 -9.98
N PHE A 186 5.92 18.39 -9.35
CA PHE A 186 6.31 19.72 -8.87
C PHE A 186 7.52 19.63 -7.94
N ALA A 187 7.47 18.76 -6.93
CA ALA A 187 8.54 18.59 -5.96
C ALA A 187 9.82 18.01 -6.61
N LEU A 188 9.71 17.13 -7.60
CA LEU A 188 10.85 16.63 -8.36
C LEU A 188 11.52 17.72 -9.20
N ASN A 189 10.73 18.55 -9.89
CA ASN A 189 11.25 19.58 -10.79
C ASN A 189 11.86 20.76 -10.04
N ASN A 190 11.37 21.06 -8.84
CA ASN A 190 11.84 22.17 -8.00
C ASN A 190 12.70 21.73 -6.82
N GLY A 191 12.88 20.42 -6.67
CA GLY A 191 13.62 19.83 -5.57
C GLY A 191 15.12 20.11 -5.66
N VAL A 192 15.75 20.36 -4.51
CA VAL A 192 17.20 20.51 -4.40
C VAL A 192 17.79 19.30 -3.69
N ALA A 193 18.91 18.81 -4.21
CA ALA A 193 19.71 17.81 -3.52
C ALA A 193 20.49 18.47 -2.37
N LEU A 194 20.62 17.80 -1.22
CA LEU A 194 21.34 18.32 -0.05
C LEU A 194 22.78 18.74 -0.35
N ASN A 195 23.41 18.09 -1.33
CA ASN A 195 24.79 18.33 -1.79
C ASN A 195 24.91 19.41 -2.88
N SER A 196 23.82 20.07 -3.29
CA SER A 196 23.89 21.13 -4.29
C SER A 196 24.55 22.39 -3.72
N PRO A 197 25.42 23.10 -4.45
CA PRO A 197 25.98 24.38 -3.99
C PRO A 197 24.90 25.40 -3.55
N GLN A 198 23.72 25.31 -4.14
CA GLN A 198 22.57 26.17 -3.84
C GLN A 198 21.98 25.94 -2.44
N THR A 199 22.22 24.79 -1.81
CA THR A 199 21.71 24.52 -0.44
C THR A 199 22.52 25.23 0.64
N SER A 200 23.75 25.62 0.34
CA SER A 200 24.69 26.22 1.31
C SER A 200 24.53 27.73 1.53
N THR A 201 23.65 28.40 0.78
CA THR A 201 23.42 29.85 0.96
C THR A 201 22.51 30.10 2.16
N ALA A 202 23.02 30.83 3.15
CA ALA A 202 22.44 31.04 4.48
C ALA A 202 21.04 31.73 4.57
N GLN A 203 20.35 31.93 3.44
CA GLN A 203 19.09 32.69 3.39
C GLN A 203 17.93 31.98 2.67
N THR A 204 18.15 30.78 2.11
CA THR A 204 17.06 30.05 1.44
C THR A 204 16.26 29.27 2.48
N LYS A 205 14.95 29.53 2.53
CA LYS A 205 14.00 28.73 3.30
C LYS A 205 13.53 27.55 2.46
N TYR A 206 13.33 26.41 3.10
CA TYR A 206 12.94 25.18 2.45
C TYR A 206 11.69 24.59 3.07
N VAL A 207 10.99 23.84 2.24
CA VAL A 207 9.87 23.00 2.62
C VAL A 207 10.30 21.56 2.36
N ALA A 208 10.15 20.71 3.37
CA ALA A 208 10.29 19.27 3.22
C ALA A 208 8.95 18.69 2.78
N VAL A 209 8.96 17.96 1.67
CA VAL A 209 7.80 17.25 1.13
C VAL A 209 8.11 15.76 1.19
N CYS A 210 7.39 15.04 2.04
CA CYS A 210 7.56 13.62 2.27
C CYS A 210 6.37 12.86 1.70
N PHE A 211 6.64 12.05 0.68
CA PHE A 211 5.66 11.23 0.01
C PHE A 211 5.64 9.84 0.62
N VAL A 212 4.46 9.37 1.03
CA VAL A 212 4.24 7.95 1.31
C VAL A 212 4.06 7.25 -0.03
N MET A 213 5.02 6.38 -0.37
CA MET A 213 5.08 5.69 -1.65
C MET A 213 4.14 4.49 -1.68
N ASP A 214 3.78 3.95 -0.52
CA ASP A 214 2.78 2.89 -0.42
C ASP A 214 1.39 3.47 -0.12
N ARG A 215 0.35 2.86 -0.67
CA ARG A 215 -1.02 3.15 -0.24
C ARG A 215 -1.21 2.67 1.19
N ILE A 216 -1.71 3.54 2.07
CA ILE A 216 -1.94 3.25 3.50
C ILE A 216 -3.42 3.30 3.88
N ALA A 217 -3.74 2.71 5.03
CA ALA A 217 -5.11 2.57 5.50
C ALA A 217 -5.82 3.94 5.67
N PRO A 218 -7.14 4.02 5.42
CA PRO A 218 -7.88 5.28 5.52
C PRO A 218 -7.86 5.90 6.92
N ASN A 219 -7.77 5.08 7.97
CA ASN A 219 -7.72 5.50 9.36
C ASN A 219 -6.30 5.70 9.89
N ALA A 220 -5.26 5.47 9.07
CA ALA A 220 -3.89 5.66 9.51
C ALA A 220 -3.49 7.13 9.46
N GLU A 221 -2.71 7.56 10.45
CA GLU A 221 -2.18 8.93 10.51
C GLU A 221 -0.74 8.97 9.99
N PHE A 222 -0.40 10.07 9.32
CA PHE A 222 0.95 10.33 8.85
C PHE A 222 1.37 11.75 9.22
N THR A 223 2.46 11.88 9.96
CA THR A 223 2.95 13.15 10.50
C THR A 223 4.44 13.31 10.25
N LEU A 224 4.87 14.56 10.03
CA LEU A 224 6.28 14.92 9.98
C LEU A 224 6.70 15.65 11.25
N ILE A 225 7.85 15.28 11.80
CA ILE A 225 8.38 15.85 13.04
C ILE A 225 9.81 16.32 12.80
N LEU A 226 10.12 17.59 13.11
CA LEU A 226 11.49 18.10 13.14
C LEU A 226 12.09 17.94 14.54
N ASP A 227 13.25 17.28 14.63
CA ASP A 227 13.93 16.98 15.90
C ASP A 227 15.46 17.09 15.74
N ASP A 228 16.19 17.27 16.83
CA ASP A 228 17.65 17.15 16.85
C ASP A 228 18.15 15.72 17.03
N LYS A 229 17.26 14.78 17.35
CA LYS A 229 17.54 13.34 17.43
C LYS A 229 17.07 12.61 16.19
N ARG A 230 17.90 11.68 15.70
CA ARG A 230 17.56 10.83 14.55
C ARG A 230 16.43 9.84 14.84
N THR A 231 16.33 9.36 16.07
CA THR A 231 15.45 8.24 16.47
C THR A 231 14.32 8.69 17.41
N GLY A 232 13.30 7.84 17.56
CA GLY A 232 12.16 8.06 18.45
C GLY A 232 10.99 8.74 17.74
N THR A 233 9.78 8.51 18.24
CA THR A 233 8.50 8.97 17.67
C THR A 233 7.87 10.13 18.43
N SER A 234 8.48 10.53 19.55
CA SER A 234 8.02 11.60 20.42
C SER A 234 9.11 12.67 20.55
N SER A 235 8.66 13.93 20.59
CA SER A 235 9.41 15.19 20.56
C SER A 235 9.73 15.76 19.17
N GLY A 236 9.28 17.00 18.98
CA GLY A 236 9.64 17.92 17.90
C GLY A 236 9.18 19.32 18.28
N THR A 237 9.75 20.33 17.64
CA THR A 237 9.31 21.73 17.75
C THR A 237 7.94 21.90 17.10
N ASP A 238 7.09 22.82 17.61
CA ASP A 238 5.75 23.17 17.11
C ASP A 238 5.80 23.79 15.67
N GLU A 239 6.37 23.08 14.71
CA GLU A 239 6.37 23.48 13.31
C GLU A 239 5.18 22.83 12.58
N PHE A 240 4.55 23.63 11.72
CA PHE A 240 3.33 23.29 11.04
C PHE A 240 3.58 22.20 10.00
N SER A 241 3.18 20.96 10.32
CA SER A 241 3.07 19.90 9.34
C SER A 241 1.65 19.87 8.77
N HIS A 242 1.50 19.90 7.46
CA HIS A 242 0.22 19.62 6.81
C HIS A 242 0.30 18.28 6.08
N CYS A 243 -0.79 17.51 6.08
CA CYS A 243 -0.86 16.21 5.44
C CYS A 243 -1.98 16.22 4.40
N TYR A 244 -1.63 15.94 3.15
CA TYR A 244 -2.60 15.76 2.06
C TYR A 244 -2.93 14.28 1.88
N ASP A 245 -4.20 13.99 1.58
CA ASP A 245 -4.68 12.66 1.22
C ASP A 245 -5.07 12.60 -0.25
N PHE A 246 -4.39 11.74 -1.00
CA PHE A 246 -4.75 11.42 -2.36
C PHE A 246 -5.20 9.95 -2.46
N GLN A 247 -6.32 9.60 -1.81
CA GLN A 247 -6.92 8.26 -1.82
C GLN A 247 -6.09 7.16 -1.12
N GLY A 248 -5.40 7.53 -0.05
CA GLY A 248 -4.52 6.63 0.72
C GLY A 248 -3.03 6.84 0.45
N TRP A 249 -2.67 7.67 -0.54
CA TRP A 249 -1.29 8.12 -0.74
C TRP A 249 -1.10 9.45 -0.04
N ARG A 250 -0.50 9.42 1.14
CA ARG A 250 -0.31 10.63 1.97
C ARG A 250 0.92 11.41 1.54
N VAL A 251 0.83 12.73 1.66
CA VAL A 251 1.98 13.62 1.49
C VAL A 251 2.07 14.56 2.68
N GLY A 252 3.13 14.41 3.47
CA GLY A 252 3.46 15.33 4.55
C GLY A 252 4.26 16.51 4.01
N ILE A 253 3.90 17.72 4.42
CA ILE A 253 4.60 18.96 4.07
C ILE A 253 4.97 19.67 5.36
N LEU A 254 6.26 19.97 5.53
CA LEU A 254 6.81 20.63 6.69
C LEU A 254 7.66 21.83 6.24
N GLY A 255 7.23 23.03 6.59
CA GLY A 255 8.05 24.23 6.44
C GLY A 255 8.96 24.41 7.66
N PHE A 256 10.25 24.65 7.45
CA PHE A 256 11.20 24.82 8.54
C PHE A 256 12.17 25.98 8.25
N ASN A 257 12.53 26.74 9.29
CA ASN A 257 13.45 27.88 9.16
C ASN A 257 14.89 27.44 9.44
N HIS A 258 15.43 26.52 8.63
CA HIS A 258 16.79 26.02 8.77
C HIS A 258 17.51 25.97 7.43
N THR A 259 18.79 26.38 7.42
CA THR A 259 19.63 26.26 6.22
C THR A 259 20.08 24.82 6.07
N LEU A 260 19.77 24.22 4.92
CA LEU A 260 20.26 22.88 4.59
C LEU A 260 21.79 22.85 4.54
N ASN A 261 22.38 21.74 4.98
CA ASN A 261 23.83 21.52 4.98
C ASN A 261 24.68 22.56 5.75
N ALA A 262 24.07 23.36 6.63
CA ALA A 262 24.77 24.32 7.51
C ALA A 262 24.26 24.21 8.95
N GLY A 263 24.98 24.76 9.93
CA GLY A 263 24.49 24.87 11.31
C GLY A 263 24.40 23.55 12.10
N LYS A 264 23.31 23.35 12.85
CA LYS A 264 23.05 22.14 13.66
C LYS A 264 22.32 21.10 12.81
N THR A 265 22.76 19.85 12.80
CA THR A 265 22.01 18.78 12.11
C THR A 265 20.65 18.60 12.77
N LEU A 266 19.58 18.68 11.98
CA LEU A 266 18.23 18.33 12.38
C LEU A 266 17.78 17.14 11.55
N TYR A 267 16.79 16.42 12.07
CA TYR A 267 16.20 15.26 11.44
C TYR A 267 14.71 15.50 11.26
N ILE A 268 14.24 15.26 10.05
CA ILE A 268 12.82 15.22 9.74
C ILE A 268 12.40 13.77 9.78
N LYS A 269 11.53 13.45 10.72
CA LYS A 269 11.01 12.12 10.98
C LYS A 269 9.65 11.99 10.32
N ALA A 270 9.48 10.94 9.52
CA ALA A 270 8.19 10.50 9.03
C ALA A 270 7.62 9.48 10.01
N VAL A 271 6.53 9.85 10.68
CA VAL A 271 5.85 9.01 11.67
C VAL A 271 4.53 8.55 11.10
N TYR A 272 4.33 7.24 11.14
CA TYR A 272 3.12 6.55 10.73
C TYR A 272 2.43 5.99 11.97
N GLU A 273 1.11 6.12 12.08
CA GLU A 273 0.34 5.62 13.22
C GLU A 273 -0.89 4.86 12.76
N THR A 274 -1.10 3.69 13.34
CA THR A 274 -2.26 2.84 13.13
C THR A 274 -2.84 2.42 14.47
N GLU A 275 -4.12 2.01 14.48
CA GLU A 275 -4.75 1.46 15.69
C GLU A 275 -4.06 0.17 16.17
N GLU A 276 -3.52 -0.62 15.23
CA GLU A 276 -2.91 -1.93 15.51
C GLU A 276 -1.49 -1.81 16.07
N PHE A 277 -0.66 -0.94 15.49
CA PHE A 277 0.77 -0.86 15.81
C PHE A 277 1.17 0.41 16.56
N GLY A 278 0.26 1.37 16.72
CA GLY A 278 0.57 2.69 17.29
C GLY A 278 1.59 3.44 16.43
N LYS A 279 2.34 4.35 17.07
CA LYS A 279 3.33 5.20 16.38
C LYS A 279 4.59 4.45 15.99
N GLN A 280 4.93 4.51 14.72
CA GLN A 280 6.13 3.93 14.12
C GLN A 280 6.92 4.99 13.35
N LEU A 281 8.25 4.94 13.46
CA LEU A 281 9.15 5.76 12.66
C LEU A 281 9.42 5.05 11.34
N VAL A 282 8.87 5.56 10.23
CA VAL A 282 8.98 4.95 8.90
C VAL A 282 10.06 5.60 8.03
N GLY A 283 10.56 6.77 8.43
CA GLY A 283 11.70 7.43 7.81
C GLY A 283 12.33 8.49 8.70
N SER A 284 13.64 8.70 8.55
CA SER A 284 14.38 9.74 9.27
C SER A 284 15.42 10.34 8.33
N PHE A 285 15.27 11.63 8.04
CA PHE A 285 16.00 12.32 6.99
C PHE A 285 16.78 13.49 7.56
N SER A 286 18.10 13.47 7.38
CA SER A 286 19.00 14.51 7.87
C SER A 286 18.88 15.79 7.02
N THR A 287 18.91 16.95 7.66
CA THR A 287 19.05 18.25 6.96
C THR A 287 20.48 18.51 6.50
N LYS A 288 21.40 17.56 6.74
CA LYS A 288 22.79 17.58 6.28
C LYS A 288 23.15 16.29 5.56
N GLN A 289 24.21 16.37 4.76
CA GLN A 289 24.85 15.18 4.24
C GLN A 289 25.54 14.41 5.40
N ASP A 290 25.21 13.13 5.55
CA ASP A 290 25.93 12.19 6.42
C ASP A 290 27.31 11.85 5.82
#